data_AF-A0A661ES83-F1
#
_entry.id   AF-A0A661ES83-F1
#
_cell.length_a   1.000
_cell.length_b   1.000
_cell.length_c   1.000
_cell.angle_alpha   90.00
_cell.angle_beta   90.00
_cell.angle_gamma   90.00
#
_symmetry.space_group_name_H-M   'P 1'
#
loop_
_entity.id
_entity.type
_entity.pdbx_description
1 polymer ?
#
loop_
_entity_poly.entity_id
_entity_poly.type
_entity_poly.pdbx_seq_one_letter_code
_entity_poly.pdbx_strand_id
1 'polypeptide(L)' 'ILGSVVDNADEGHFEVSRRVFADPDIFQREIKHIFESNWVFLAHASQLPNPHDYFAT' A
#
# COMPACT_ATOMS: atom_id res chain seq x y z
N ILE A 1 0.95 -8.26 10.17
CA ILE A 1 1.14 -9.00 8.89
C ILE A 1 1.50 -10.46 9.17
N LEU A 2 2.31 -10.76 10.20
CA LEU A 2 2.45 -12.13 10.71
C LEU A 2 1.06 -12.73 11.01
N GLY A 3 0.74 -13.86 10.37
CA GLY A 3 -0.55 -14.55 10.47
C GLY A 3 -1.60 -14.19 9.41
N SER A 4 -1.30 -13.27 8.48
CA SER A 4 -2.22 -12.89 7.39
C SER A 4 -1.98 -13.64 6.09
N VAL A 5 -0.92 -14.45 5.99
CA VAL A 5 -0.54 -15.21 4.80
C VAL A 5 -0.25 -16.65 5.20
N VAL A 6 -0.79 -17.60 4.44
CA VAL A 6 -0.37 -19.00 4.42
C VAL A 6 0.37 -19.22 3.12
N ASP A 7 1.62 -19.67 3.21
CA ASP A 7 2.48 -19.94 2.06
C ASP A 7 3.07 -21.34 2.24
N ASN A 8 2.39 -22.34 1.67
CA ASN A 8 2.82 -23.73 1.62
C ASN A 8 3.02 -24.15 0.17
N ALA A 9 4.22 -23.89 -0.34
CA ALA A 9 4.59 -24.17 -1.73
C ALA A 9 4.55 -25.66 -2.09
N ASP A 10 4.87 -26.55 -1.15
CA ASP A 10 4.92 -28.01 -1.38
C ASP A 10 3.52 -28.61 -1.62
N GLU A 11 2.50 -28.05 -0.98
CA GLU A 11 1.09 -28.43 -1.16
C GLU A 11 0.38 -27.58 -2.23
N GLY A 12 1.09 -26.64 -2.85
CA GLY A 12 0.51 -25.67 -3.79
C GLY A 12 -0.55 -24.76 -3.14
N HIS A 13 -0.45 -24.55 -1.84
CA HIS A 13 -1.44 -23.85 -1.04
C HIS A 13 -0.94 -22.47 -0.64
N PHE A 14 -1.55 -21.45 -1.22
CA PHE A 14 -1.27 -20.05 -0.90
C PHE A 14 -2.58 -19.31 -0.61
N GLU A 15 -2.68 -18.73 0.58
CA GLU A 15 -3.87 -18.00 1.01
C GLU A 15 -3.52 -16.69 1.71
N VAL A 16 -4.38 -15.69 1.52
CA VAL A 16 -4.29 -14.40 2.22
C VAL A 16 -5.57 -14.15 2.98
N SER A 17 -5.44 -13.82 4.26
CA SER A 17 -6.56 -13.47 5.12
C SER A 17 -7.29 -12.24 4.59
N ARG A 18 -8.61 -12.33 4.37
CA ARG A 18 -9.43 -11.19 3.90
C ARG A 18 -9.41 -9.98 4.84
N ARG A 19 -8.97 -10.15 6.09
CA ARG A 19 -8.84 -9.05 7.06
C ARG A 19 -7.89 -7.96 6.60
N VAL A 20 -6.88 -8.29 5.78
CA VAL A 20 -5.92 -7.28 5.27
C VAL A 20 -6.61 -6.16 4.51
N PHE A 21 -7.82 -6.39 3.98
CA PHE A 21 -8.57 -5.39 3.21
C PHE A 21 -9.54 -4.53 4.03
N ALA A 22 -9.80 -4.86 5.30
CA ALA A 22 -10.89 -4.24 6.06
C ALA A 22 -10.61 -4.01 7.56
N ASP A 23 -9.53 -4.58 8.12
CA ASP A 23 -9.20 -4.45 9.54
C ASP A 23 -8.56 -3.07 9.82
N PRO A 24 -9.19 -2.20 10.64
CA PRO A 24 -8.68 -0.85 10.90
C PRO A 24 -7.29 -0.83 11.54
N ASP A 25 -6.96 -1.81 12.39
CA ASP A 25 -5.67 -1.85 13.06
C ASP A 25 -4.55 -2.27 12.08
N ILE A 26 -4.88 -3.05 11.06
CA ILE A 26 -3.94 -3.36 9.97
C ILE A 26 -3.69 -2.07 9.16
N PHE A 27 -4.74 -1.37 8.77
CA PHE A 27 -4.62 -0.12 8.02
C PHE A 27 -3.76 0.94 8.74
N GLN A 28 -3.97 1.17 10.04
CA GLN A 28 -3.15 2.12 10.80
C GLN A 28 -1.66 1.72 10.81
N ARG A 29 -1.37 0.43 10.81
CA ARG A 29 0.01 -0.07 10.72
C ARG A 29 0.58 0.14 9.32
N GLU A 30 -0.22 -0.01 8.26
CA GLU A 30 0.21 0.27 6.88
C GLU A 30 0.54 1.74 6.69
N ILE A 31 -0.28 2.67 7.21
CA ILE A 31 0.02 4.11 7.17
C ILE A 31 1.41 4.39 7.76
N LYS A 32 1.63 3.95 9.00
CA LYS A 32 2.87 4.22 9.73
C LYS A 32 4.12 3.61 9.10
N HIS A 33 4.04 2.38 8.61
CA HIS A 33 5.25 1.63 8.22
C HIS A 33 5.42 1.46 6.71
N ILE A 34 4.36 1.66 5.92
CA ILE A 34 4.41 1.57 4.46
C ILE A 34 4.29 2.97 3.86
N PHE A 35 3.17 3.65 4.04
CA PHE A 35 2.93 4.91 3.32
C PHE A 35 3.84 6.07 3.79
N GLU A 36 4.13 6.16 5.09
CA GLU A 36 5.04 7.19 5.63
C GLU A 36 6.53 6.94 5.31
N SER A 37 6.90 5.72 4.91
CA SER A 37 8.30 5.30 4.75
C SER A 37 8.69 4.95 3.31
N ASN A 38 7.76 5.06 2.35
CA ASN A 38 8.00 4.69 0.95
C ASN A 38 7.70 5.84 -0.02
N TRP A 39 8.18 5.69 -1.25
CA TRP A 39 7.88 6.61 -2.34
C TRP A 39 6.42 6.44 -2.79
N VAL A 40 5.61 7.48 -2.60
CA VAL A 40 4.22 7.53 -3.08
C VAL A 40 4.18 8.37 -4.35
N PHE A 41 3.60 7.81 -5.41
CA PHE A 41 3.39 8.54 -6.65
C PHE A 41 2.37 9.68 -6.44
N LEU A 42 2.73 10.89 -6.86
CA LEU A 42 1.88 12.08 -6.72
C LEU A 42 1.33 12.56 -8.07
N ALA A 43 2.20 12.77 -9.05
CA ALA A 43 1.82 13.25 -10.37
C ALA A 43 2.90 12.97 -11.42
N HIS A 44 2.49 12.96 -12.68
CA HIS A 44 3.37 13.03 -13.84
C HIS A 44 3.73 14.49 -14.16
N ALA A 45 4.96 14.73 -14.64
CA ALA A 45 5.45 16.09 -14.94
C ALA A 45 4.57 16.87 -15.93
N SER A 46 3.92 16.20 -16.89
CA SER A 46 3.01 16.87 -17.84
C SER A 46 1.74 17.41 -17.18
N GLN A 47 1.43 17.02 -15.93
CA GLN A 47 0.32 17.59 -15.16
C GLN A 47 0.67 18.95 -14.54
N LEU A 48 1.96 19.33 -14.52
CA LEU A 48 2.47 20.61 -14.02
C LEU A 48 3.47 21.23 -15.02
N PRO A 49 3.02 21.58 -16.25
CA PRO A 49 3.92 22.02 -17.30
C PRO A 49 4.53 23.41 -17.06
N ASN A 50 3.93 24.26 -16.21
CA ASN A 50 4.34 25.64 -16.03
C ASN A 50 4.80 25.95 -14.59
N PRO A 51 5.63 27.00 -14.39
CA PRO A 51 5.91 27.53 -13.06
C PRO A 51 4.61 27.92 -12.34
N HIS A 52 4.54 27.57 -11.05
CA HIS A 52 3.40 27.83 -10.17
C HIS A 52 2.14 26.99 -10.44
N ASP A 53 2.23 25.92 -11.23
CA ASP A 53 1.21 24.88 -11.25
C ASP A 53 1.24 24.08 -9.94
N TYR A 54 0.06 23.69 -9.43
CA TYR A 54 -0.09 22.87 -8.23
C TYR A 54 -1.04 21.71 -8.51
N PHE A 55 -0.80 20.57 -7.86
CA PHE A 55 -1.64 19.39 -7.92
C PHE A 55 -1.87 18.85 -6.50
N ALA A 56 -3.10 18.46 -6.20
CA ALA A 56 -3.49 17.87 -4.93
C ALA A 56 -4.21 16.54 -5.17
N THR A 57 -3.86 15.52 -4.39
CA THR A 57 -4.34 14.13 -4.47
C THR A 57 -4.99 13.70 -3.16
#